data_AF-A0A2H9MJL3-F1
#
_entry.id   AF-A0A2H9MJL3-F1
#
_cell.length_a   1.000
_cell.length_b   1.000
_cell.length_c   1.000
_cell.angle_alpha   90.00
_cell.angle_beta   90.00
_cell.angle_gamma   90.00
#
_symmetry.space_group_name_H-M   'P 1'
#
loop_
_entity.id
_entity.type
_entity.pdbx_description
1 polymer ?
#
loop_
_entity_poly.entity_id
_entity_poly.type
_entity_poly.pdbx_seq_one_letter_code
_entity_poly.pdbx_strand_id
1 'polypeptide(L)'
;IIEDEAVSKGPIPVGEAVVTNAGKLKAKYVIHAAGMGLDFKTDETKIRNATKNSLKRADELRIKSIAFPSSGKAEGFSKDASAMTI
;
A
#
# COMPACT_ATOMS: atom_id res chain seq x y z
N ILE A 1 -12.44 -10.32 9.05
CA ILE A 1 -12.28 -10.72 7.62
C ILE A 1 -11.12 -9.97 6.97
N ILE A 2 -11.18 -8.65 6.75
CA ILE A 2 -10.07 -7.90 6.10
C ILE A 2 -8.78 -8.05 6.91
N GLU A 3 -8.85 -7.82 8.22
CA GLU A 3 -7.74 -7.94 9.15
C GLU A 3 -7.19 -9.38 9.20
N ASP A 4 -8.05 -10.37 9.44
CA ASP A 4 -7.66 -11.78 9.48
C ASP A 4 -6.94 -12.23 8.19
N GLU A 5 -7.48 -11.82 7.02
CA GLU A 5 -6.89 -12.13 5.73
C GLU A 5 -5.54 -11.43 5.53
N ALA A 6 -5.43 -10.16 5.94
CA ALA A 6 -4.18 -9.41 5.87
C ALA A 6 -3.09 -10.02 6.76
N VAL A 7 -3.44 -10.40 8.00
CA VAL A 7 -2.54 -11.06 8.93
C VAL A 7 -2.07 -12.40 8.37
N SER A 8 -2.96 -13.19 7.77
CA SER A 8 -2.61 -14.49 7.16
C SER A 8 -1.66 -14.37 5.95
N LYS A 9 -1.62 -13.21 5.30
CA LYS A 9 -0.79 -12.93 4.12
C LYS A 9 0.51 -12.22 4.46
N GLY A 10 0.63 -11.75 5.70
CA GLY A 10 1.83 -11.12 6.24
C GLY A 10 2.75 -12.13 6.94
N PRO A 11 3.99 -11.70 7.29
CA PRO A 11 4.60 -10.44 6.91
C PRO A 11 5.00 -10.41 5.42
N ILE A 12 5.00 -9.22 4.82
CA ILE A 12 5.45 -9.01 3.44
C ILE A 12 6.69 -8.09 3.41
N PRO A 13 7.55 -8.20 2.38
CA PRO A 13 8.71 -7.32 2.25
C PRO A 13 8.32 -5.83 2.17
N VAL A 14 9.19 -4.96 2.68
CA VAL A 14 9.03 -3.51 2.47
C VAL A 14 9.13 -3.20 0.97
N GLY A 15 8.21 -2.39 0.46
CA GLY A 15 8.03 -2.11 -0.96
C GLY A 15 7.07 -3.06 -1.68
N GLU A 16 6.56 -4.12 -1.02
CA GLU A 16 5.56 -5.03 -1.60
C GLU A 16 4.13 -4.66 -1.23
N ALA A 17 3.17 -5.28 -1.93
CA ALA A 17 1.74 -5.13 -1.67
C ALA A 17 0.98 -6.45 -1.82
N VAL A 18 -0.03 -6.66 -0.97
CA VAL A 18 -0.96 -7.80 -1.01
C VAL A 18 -2.40 -7.35 -1.06
N VAL A 19 -3.28 -8.20 -1.60
CA VAL A 19 -4.70 -7.89 -1.76
C VAL A 19 -5.53 -8.74 -0.82
N THR A 20 -6.54 -8.14 -0.22
CA THR A 20 -7.61 -8.84 0.50
C THR A 20 -8.98 -8.49 -0.07
N ASN A 21 -9.99 -9.26 0.31
CA ASN A 21 -11.38 -8.84 0.14
C ASN A 21 -11.64 -7.55 0.93
N ALA A 22 -12.61 -6.75 0.48
CA ALA A 22 -13.01 -5.50 1.13
C ALA A 22 -14.13 -5.65 2.18
N GLY A 23 -14.64 -6.87 2.38
CA GLY A 23 -15.64 -7.16 3.41
C GLY A 23 -16.92 -6.34 3.22
N LYS A 24 -17.20 -5.42 4.15
CA LYS A 24 -18.40 -4.56 4.14
C LYS A 24 -18.19 -3.20 3.47
N LEU A 25 -17.00 -2.90 2.95
CA LEU A 25 -16.72 -1.64 2.27
C LEU A 25 -17.39 -1.61 0.88
N LYS A 26 -17.62 -0.41 0.34
CA LYS A 26 -18.11 -0.25 -1.04
C LYS A 26 -17.07 -0.63 -2.11
N ALA A 27 -15.80 -0.71 -1.72
CA ALA A 27 -14.72 -1.18 -2.59
C ALA A 27 -14.83 -2.69 -2.82
N LYS A 28 -14.21 -3.19 -3.90
CA LYS A 28 -14.15 -4.64 -4.18
C LYS A 28 -13.00 -5.33 -3.46
N TYR A 29 -11.88 -4.63 -3.34
CA TYR A 29 -10.63 -5.12 -2.79
C TYR A 29 -9.98 -4.06 -1.91
N VAL A 30 -9.13 -4.50 -0.99
CA VAL A 30 -8.20 -3.64 -0.25
C VAL A 30 -6.79 -4.10 -0.58
N ILE A 31 -5.93 -3.15 -0.96
CA ILE A 31 -4.52 -3.40 -1.24
C ILE A 31 -3.71 -2.86 -0.06
N HIS A 32 -2.99 -3.76 0.62
CA HIS A 32 -2.14 -3.45 1.76
C HIS A 32 -0.71 -3.32 1.27
N ALA A 33 -0.15 -2.12 1.33
CA ALA A 33 1.19 -1.81 0.81
C ALA A 33 2.17 -1.54 1.96
N ALA A 34 3.30 -2.23 1.97
CA ALA A 34 4.33 -2.09 3.00
C ALA A 34 5.29 -0.95 2.64
N GLY A 35 4.88 0.30 2.87
CA GLY A 35 5.71 1.49 2.59
C GLY A 35 6.81 1.76 3.62
N MET A 36 6.81 1.06 4.75
CA MET A 36 7.69 1.30 5.89
C MET A 36 8.02 -0.01 6.58
N GLY A 37 9.25 -0.14 7.10
CA GLY A 37 9.65 -1.29 7.91
C GLY A 37 9.15 -1.19 9.34
N LEU A 38 9.35 -2.27 10.12
CA LEU A 38 9.09 -2.27 11.56
C LEU A 38 10.01 -1.32 12.35
N ASP A 39 11.08 -0.84 11.71
CA ASP A 39 11.98 0.19 12.23
C ASP A 39 11.40 1.61 12.10
N PHE A 40 10.16 1.74 11.63
CA PHE A 40 9.47 3.00 11.36
C PHE A 40 10.24 3.91 10.39
N LYS A 41 11.13 3.34 9.55
CA LYS A 41 11.86 4.09 8.53
C LYS A 41 11.29 3.83 7.15
N THR A 42 11.02 4.92 6.46
CA THR A 42 10.63 4.93 5.05
C THR A 42 11.55 5.83 4.26
N ASP A 43 11.53 5.69 2.95
CA ASP A 43 12.26 6.50 1.98
C ASP A 43 11.52 6.51 0.66
N GLU A 44 11.93 7.38 -0.26
CA GLU A 44 11.28 7.53 -1.57
C GLU A 44 11.24 6.21 -2.36
N THR A 45 12.28 5.38 -2.26
CA THR A 45 12.36 4.11 -2.99
C THR A 45 11.34 3.12 -2.46
N LYS A 46 11.20 3.01 -1.13
CA LYS A 46 10.21 2.14 -0.48
C LYS A 46 8.79 2.55 -0.86
N ILE A 47 8.46 3.84 -0.80
CA ILE A 47 7.14 4.35 -1.19
C ILE A 47 6.89 4.09 -2.68
N ARG A 48 7.85 4.42 -3.56
CA ARG A 48 7.73 4.18 -5.00
C ARG A 48 7.50 2.72 -5.32
N ASN A 49 8.23 1.81 -4.69
CA ASN A 49 8.07 0.37 -4.88
C ASN A 49 6.71 -0.12 -4.36
N ALA A 50 6.30 0.31 -3.16
CA ALA A 50 5.00 -0.04 -2.58
C ALA A 50 3.83 0.42 -3.45
N THR A 51 3.89 1.64 -3.99
CA THR A 51 2.89 2.16 -4.93
C THR A 51 2.91 1.37 -6.24
N LYS A 52 4.08 1.15 -6.84
CA LYS A 52 4.23 0.37 -8.08
C LYS A 52 3.66 -1.04 -7.94
N ASN A 53 3.98 -1.73 -6.84
CA ASN A 53 3.47 -3.06 -6.57
C ASN A 53 1.97 -3.05 -6.28
N SER A 54 1.43 -2.00 -5.65
CA SER A 54 -0.02 -1.84 -5.50
C SER A 54 -0.74 -1.72 -6.84
N LEU A 55 -0.20 -0.94 -7.77
CA LEU A 55 -0.73 -0.83 -9.14
C LEU A 55 -0.62 -2.16 -9.89
N LYS A 56 0.49 -2.88 -9.72
CA LYS A 56 0.67 -4.22 -10.29
C LYS A 56 -0.43 -5.18 -9.80
N ARG A 57 -0.75 -5.19 -8.50
CA ARG A 57 -1.85 -6.00 -7.96
C ARG A 57 -3.21 -5.59 -8.53
N ALA A 58 -3.42 -4.30 -8.74
CA ALA A 58 -4.64 -3.80 -9.36
C ALA A 58 -4.77 -4.28 -10.82
N ASP A 59 -3.67 -4.27 -11.58
CA ASP A 59 -3.61 -4.76 -12.96
C ASP A 59 -3.83 -6.28 -13.05
N GLU A 60 -3.18 -7.06 -12.16
CA GLU A 60 -3.39 -8.52 -12.03
C GLU A 60 -4.87 -8.87 -11.81
N LEU A 61 -5.59 -8.02 -11.08
CA LEU A 61 -7.03 -8.15 -10.80
C LEU A 61 -7.94 -7.41 -11.78
N ARG A 62 -7.37 -6.77 -12.82
CA ARG A 62 -8.07 -5.97 -13.83
C ARG A 62 -8.99 -4.89 -13.21
N ILE A 63 -8.53 -4.27 -12.14
CA ILE A 63 -9.22 -3.18 -11.45
C ILE A 63 -9.07 -1.90 -12.27
N LYS A 64 -10.19 -1.26 -12.60
CA LYS A 64 -10.22 -0.05 -13.44
C LYS A 64 -10.07 1.27 -12.66
N SER A 65 -10.21 1.22 -11.33
CA SER A 65 -10.17 2.41 -10.48
C SER A 65 -9.55 2.06 -9.13
N ILE A 66 -8.55 2.82 -8.72
CA ILE A 66 -7.89 2.72 -7.42
C ILE A 66 -7.95 4.08 -6.73
N ALA A 67 -8.24 4.08 -5.44
CA ALA A 67 -8.17 5.28 -4.61
C ALA A 67 -7.01 5.11 -3.64
N PHE A 68 -6.08 6.07 -3.68
CA PHE A 68 -5.00 6.13 -2.72
C PHE A 68 -5.40 7.09 -1.58
N PRO A 69 -5.09 6.76 -0.31
CA PRO A 69 -5.26 7.72 0.76
C PRO A 69 -4.34 8.92 0.52
N SER A 70 -4.74 10.12 0.93
CA SER A 70 -3.81 11.25 0.94
C SER A 70 -2.63 10.87 1.83
N SER A 71 -1.40 10.91 1.29
CA SER A 71 -0.19 10.61 2.05
C SER A 71 -0.02 11.64 3.17
N GLY A 72 -0.60 11.34 4.33
CA GLY A 72 -0.25 11.98 5.59
C GLY A 72 1.23 11.71 5.83
N LYS A 73 1.96 12.77 6.15
CA LYS A 73 3.40 12.79 6.48
C LYS A 73 3.83 11.48 7.15
N ALA A 74 4.53 10.61 6.43
CA ALA A 74 5.20 9.48 7.07
C ALA A 74 6.30 10.05 7.98
N GLU A 75 6.40 9.58 9.22
CA GLU A 75 7.50 9.98 10.10
C GLU A 75 8.84 9.67 9.39
N GLY A 76 9.67 10.70 9.19
CA GLY A 76 10.94 10.59 8.46
C GLY A 76 10.99 11.23 7.06
N PHE A 77 9.88 11.72 6.50
CA PHE A 77 9.89 12.45 5.21
C PHE A 77 10.07 13.98 5.40
N SER A 78 10.99 14.58 4.64
CA SER A 78 11.08 16.05 4.49
C SER A 78 9.84 16.57 3.73
N LYS A 79 9.41 17.80 4.04
CA LYS A 79 8.16 18.40 3.53
C LYS A 79 8.04 18.40 1.99
N ASP A 80 9.17 18.35 1.30
CA ASP A 80 9.24 18.48 -0.16
C ASP A 80 9.21 17.13 -0.91
N ALA A 81 9.29 16.00 -0.19
CA ALA A 81 9.28 14.65 -0.77
C ALA A 81 7.96 13.88 -0.56
N SER A 82 6.93 14.50 0.03
CA SER A 82 5.56 13.94 0.03
C SER A 82 4.90 14.10 -1.36
N ALA A 83 5.63 13.71 -2.41
CA ALA A 83 5.06 13.41 -3.70
C ALA A 83 4.60 11.96 -3.66
N MET A 84 3.29 11.76 -3.55
CA MET A 84 2.68 10.52 -3.96
C MET A 84 3.06 10.33 -5.43
N THR A 85 3.90 9.32 -5.72
CA THR A 85 4.18 8.97 -7.12
C THR A 85 2.85 8.54 -7.72
N ILE A 86 2.38 9.36 -8.66
CA ILE A 86 1.12 9.30 -9.41
C ILE A 86 1.07 8.03 -10.26
#